data_AF-A0A7L3L591-F1
#
_entry.id   AF-A0A7L3L591-F1
#
_cell.length_a   1.000
_cell.length_b   1.000
_cell.length_c   1.000
_cell.angle_alpha   90.00
_cell.angle_beta   90.00
_cell.angle_gamma   90.00
#
_symmetry.space_group_name_H-M   'P 1'
#
loop_
_entity.id
_entity.type
_entity.pdbx_description
1 polymer ?
#
loop_
_entity_poly.entity_id
_entity_poly.type
_entity_poly.pdbx_seq_one_letter_code
_entity_poly.pdbx_strand_id
1 'polypeptide(L)'
;AQVTIVGIIRHVEKAPTNVLYKVDDMTAAPMDVRQWVDTDDVGSESFVVPPGTYVKVAGHLRSFQNKKSLVAFKIMPVENMNELTAHILEIVNAHMILRKNLMAAPRGLQSFPSVGTGDVGGYGGGGSLPVNGLTIHQSQVLNLIKNCPVPEGMSLQELKVQLHNMSMATIKQAVEFLSSEGHIYSTVDDDHYKSTDAD
;
A
#
# COMPACT_ATOMS: atom_id res chain seq x y z
N ALA A 1 0.80 0.22 0.16
CA ALA A 1 1.89 0.00 -0.82
C ALA A 1 2.70 -1.23 -0.41
N GLN A 2 3.15 -2.06 -1.37
CA GLN A 2 4.06 -3.17 -1.05
C GLN A 2 5.48 -2.68 -0.74
N VAL A 3 6.07 -3.20 0.33
CA VAL A 3 7.44 -2.88 0.77
C VAL A 3 8.17 -4.13 1.27
N THR A 4 9.50 -4.07 1.30
CA THR A 4 10.33 -5.02 2.04
C THR A 4 11.18 -4.26 3.06
N ILE A 5 11.33 -4.82 4.26
CA ILE A 5 12.19 -4.31 5.33
C ILE A 5 13.08 -5.44 5.85
N VAL A 6 14.24 -5.09 6.42
CA VAL A 6 15.09 -6.02 7.20
C VAL A 6 15.36 -5.40 8.56
N GLY A 7 15.10 -6.15 9.64
CA GLY A 7 15.29 -5.68 11.01
C GLY A 7 15.27 -6.82 12.02
N ILE A 8 15.57 -6.52 13.28
CA ILE A 8 15.57 -7.49 14.38
C ILE A 8 14.20 -7.51 15.08
N ILE A 9 13.71 -8.70 15.41
CA ILE A 9 12.49 -8.85 16.23
C ILE A 9 12.82 -8.47 17.67
N ARG A 10 12.13 -7.46 18.20
CA ARG A 10 12.24 -7.02 19.61
C ARG A 10 11.20 -7.66 20.51
N HIS A 11 10.00 -7.92 19.98
CA HIS A 11 8.87 -8.48 20.72
C HIS A 11 7.98 -9.30 19.78
N VAL A 12 7.30 -10.30 20.33
CA VAL A 12 6.32 -11.12 19.61
C VAL A 12 5.11 -11.34 20.51
N GLU A 13 3.92 -11.15 19.95
CA GLU A 13 2.64 -11.40 20.59
C GLU A 13 1.81 -12.33 19.69
N LYS A 14 1.46 -13.52 20.18
CA LYS A 14 0.67 -14.51 19.42
C LYS A 14 -0.80 -14.40 19.84
N ALA A 15 -1.67 -14.13 18.86
CA ALA A 15 -3.12 -14.18 18.99
C ALA A 15 -3.68 -15.38 18.18
N PRO A 16 -4.97 -15.76 18.36
CA PRO A 16 -5.55 -16.90 17.64
C PRO A 16 -5.54 -16.77 16.12
N THR A 17 -5.68 -15.56 15.58
CA THR A 17 -5.78 -15.30 14.13
C THR A 17 -4.55 -14.63 13.52
N ASN A 18 -3.59 -14.18 14.33
CA ASN A 18 -2.42 -13.45 13.86
C ASN A 18 -1.25 -13.50 14.86
N VAL A 19 -0.05 -13.23 14.35
CA VAL A 19 1.14 -12.94 15.15
C VAL A 19 1.54 -11.49 14.91
N LEU A 20 1.73 -10.74 16.00
CA LEU A 20 2.18 -9.35 15.99
C LEU A 20 3.64 -9.28 16.44
N TYR A 21 4.51 -8.91 15.53
CA TYR A 21 5.93 -8.69 15.76
C TYR A 21 6.20 -7.19 15.94
N LYS A 22 7.17 -6.84 16.78
CA LYS A 22 7.82 -5.51 16.73
C LYS A 22 9.19 -5.66 16.11
N VAL A 23 9.35 -5.10 14.91
CA VAL A 23 10.58 -5.19 14.11
C VAL A 23 11.32 -3.84 14.17
N ASP A 24 12.61 -3.90 14.46
CA ASP A 24 13.49 -2.74 14.65
C ASP A 24 14.64 -2.78 13.64
N ASP A 25 14.76 -1.75 12.81
CA ASP A 25 15.82 -1.56 11.82
C ASP A 25 16.85 -0.48 12.24
N MET A 26 16.76 0.00 13.48
CA MET A 26 17.53 1.11 14.06
C MET A 26 17.28 2.50 13.42
N THR A 27 16.34 2.66 12.50
CA THR A 27 16.06 3.95 11.84
C THR A 27 15.03 4.82 12.59
N ALA A 28 14.13 4.18 13.35
CA ALA A 28 13.04 4.82 14.09
C ALA A 28 12.63 3.95 15.30
N ALA A 29 11.49 4.27 15.93
CA ALA A 29 10.87 3.36 16.89
C ALA A 29 10.43 2.04 16.20
N PRO A 30 10.50 0.88 16.88
CA PRO A 30 10.14 -0.41 16.30
C PRO A 30 8.73 -0.42 15.70
N MET A 31 8.60 -0.94 14.48
CA MET A 31 7.34 -1.00 13.73
C MET A 31 6.52 -2.23 14.11
N ASP A 32 5.20 -2.05 14.22
CA ASP A 32 4.25 -3.15 14.37
C ASP A 32 4.07 -3.87 13.02
N VAL A 33 4.38 -5.17 13.00
CA VAL A 33 4.30 -6.05 11.82
C VAL A 33 3.35 -7.20 12.14
N ARG A 34 2.20 -7.26 11.46
CA ARG A 34 1.17 -8.30 11.66
C ARG A 34 1.26 -9.35 10.55
N GLN A 35 1.38 -10.62 10.93
CA GLN A 35 1.21 -11.78 10.04
C GLN A 35 -0.10 -12.47 10.41
N TRP A 36 -0.99 -12.70 9.44
CA TRP A 36 -2.20 -13.51 9.67
C TRP A 36 -1.84 -15.00 9.73
N VAL A 37 -2.59 -15.76 10.53
CA VAL A 37 -2.47 -17.21 10.63
C VAL A 37 -3.69 -17.81 9.95
N ASP A 38 -3.47 -18.63 8.92
CA ASP A 38 -4.53 -19.39 8.28
C ASP A 38 -5.01 -20.50 9.23
N THR A 39 -6.26 -20.43 9.66
CA THR A 39 -6.85 -21.38 10.62
C THR A 39 -7.25 -22.72 9.99
N ASP A 40 -7.28 -22.78 8.66
CA ASP A 40 -7.79 -23.93 7.91
C ASP A 40 -6.68 -24.95 7.59
N ASP A 41 -5.40 -24.57 7.76
CA ASP A 41 -4.25 -25.43 7.50
C ASP A 41 -3.81 -26.18 8.77
N VAL A 42 -4.63 -27.17 9.17
CA VAL A 42 -4.56 -27.92 10.43
C VAL A 42 -3.22 -28.67 10.66
N GLY A 43 -2.32 -28.69 9.67
CA GLY A 43 -0.98 -29.29 9.74
C GLY A 43 0.18 -28.32 9.93
N SER A 44 0.00 -27.00 9.73
CA SER A 44 1.07 -26.02 9.90
C SER A 44 1.00 -25.33 11.26
N GLU A 45 1.80 -25.80 12.21
CA GLU A 45 2.20 -24.92 13.32
C GLU A 45 2.92 -23.72 12.71
N SER A 46 2.22 -22.58 12.65
CA SER A 46 2.75 -21.33 12.12
C SER A 46 4.00 -20.94 12.90
N PHE A 47 5.17 -21.18 12.28
CA PHE A 47 6.47 -21.03 12.91
C PHE A 47 6.67 -19.57 13.34
N VAL A 48 6.63 -19.35 14.65
CA VAL A 48 6.79 -18.03 15.25
C VAL A 48 8.29 -17.75 15.38
N VAL A 49 8.78 -16.78 14.60
CA VAL A 49 10.19 -16.38 14.67
C VAL A 49 10.46 -15.67 16.01
N PRO A 50 11.45 -16.10 16.82
CA PRO A 50 11.62 -15.58 18.18
C PRO A 50 12.24 -14.16 18.21
N PRO A 51 12.10 -13.43 19.33
CA PRO A 51 12.88 -12.21 19.58
C PRO A 51 14.39 -12.44 19.47
N GLY A 52 15.12 -11.44 19.01
CA GLY A 52 16.56 -11.49 18.77
C GLY A 52 16.96 -11.98 17.38
N THR A 53 16.03 -12.54 16.59
CA THR A 53 16.28 -12.95 15.21
C THR A 53 16.13 -11.77 14.25
N TYR A 54 17.09 -11.59 13.33
CA TYR A 54 16.94 -10.72 12.17
C TYR A 54 15.99 -11.37 11.15
N VAL A 55 15.08 -10.58 10.59
CA VAL A 55 14.11 -11.03 9.59
C VAL A 55 14.04 -10.09 8.39
N LYS A 56 13.87 -10.66 7.20
CA LYS A 56 13.41 -9.97 6.00
C LYS A 56 11.90 -10.15 5.89
N VAL A 57 11.18 -9.04 5.93
CA VAL A 57 9.71 -9.01 5.86
C VAL A 57 9.27 -8.42 4.53
N ALA A 58 8.32 -9.07 3.86
CA ALA A 58 7.59 -8.52 2.73
C ALA A 58 6.11 -8.35 3.10
N GLY A 59 5.56 -7.17 2.85
CA GLY A 59 4.20 -6.84 3.30
C GLY A 59 3.62 -5.58 2.67
N HIS A 60 2.36 -5.33 2.98
CA HIS A 60 1.63 -4.13 2.60
C HIS A 60 1.70 -3.10 3.74
N LEU A 61 2.36 -1.98 3.48
CA LEU A 61 2.42 -0.86 4.41
C LEU A 61 1.01 -0.27 4.59
N ARG A 62 0.56 -0.20 5.83
CA ARG A 62 -0.68 0.44 6.28
C ARG A 62 -0.36 1.67 7.12
N SER A 63 -1.25 2.64 7.10
CA SER A 63 -1.30 3.76 8.05
C SER A 63 -2.65 3.69 8.75
N PHE A 64 -2.74 3.95 10.05
CA PHE A 64 -4.00 4.13 10.78
C PHE A 64 -3.80 5.15 11.89
N GLN A 65 -4.58 6.24 11.90
CA GLN A 65 -4.42 7.36 12.86
C GLN A 65 -2.96 7.84 12.93
N ASN A 66 -2.38 8.10 11.76
CA ASN A 66 -0.96 8.47 11.55
C ASN A 66 0.09 7.44 12.06
N LYS A 67 -0.32 6.29 12.58
CA LYS A 67 0.57 5.19 12.97
C LYS A 67 0.77 4.22 11.80
N LYS A 68 2.01 4.08 11.34
CA LYS A 68 2.38 3.11 10.31
C LYS A 68 2.58 1.71 10.87
N SER A 69 2.13 0.72 10.13
CA SER A 69 2.28 -0.71 10.43
C SER A 69 2.42 -1.51 9.14
N LEU A 70 2.90 -2.75 9.22
CA LEU A 70 3.11 -3.62 8.07
C LEU A 70 2.24 -4.87 8.19
N VAL A 71 1.41 -5.16 7.18
CA VAL A 71 0.72 -6.45 7.08
C VAL A 71 1.60 -7.38 6.25
N ALA A 72 2.27 -8.31 6.91
CA ALA A 72 3.23 -9.22 6.30
C ALA A 72 2.53 -10.42 5.66
N PHE A 73 2.85 -10.68 4.39
CA PHE A 73 2.54 -11.94 3.71
C PHE A 73 3.74 -12.88 3.65
N LYS A 74 4.95 -12.39 3.97
CA LYS A 74 6.15 -13.21 4.10
C LYS A 74 7.09 -12.67 5.18
N ILE A 75 7.51 -13.52 6.10
CA ILE A 75 8.56 -13.26 7.07
C ILE A 75 9.60 -14.37 6.91
N MET A 76 10.87 -14.01 6.74
CA MET A 76 11.98 -14.95 6.59
C MET A 76 13.08 -14.59 7.59
N PRO A 77 13.55 -15.51 8.44
CA PRO A 77 14.80 -15.34 9.17
C PRO A 77 15.95 -15.01 8.21
N VAL A 78 16.82 -14.08 8.60
CA VAL A 78 18.06 -13.78 7.88
C VAL A 78 19.12 -14.76 8.33
N GLU A 79 19.54 -15.65 7.44
CA GLU A 79 20.58 -16.65 7.70
C GLU A 79 21.98 -16.08 7.45
N ASN A 80 22.11 -15.09 6.56
CA ASN A 80 23.37 -14.48 6.18
C ASN A 80 23.33 -12.96 6.40
N MET A 81 24.12 -12.45 7.36
CA MET A 81 24.14 -11.01 7.68
C MET A 81 24.59 -10.10 6.52
N ASN A 82 25.16 -10.64 5.44
CA ASN A 82 25.38 -9.86 4.21
C ASN A 82 24.06 -9.38 3.58
N GLU A 83 22.93 -10.05 3.82
CA GLU A 83 21.60 -9.61 3.37
C GLU A 83 21.18 -8.28 4.00
N LEU A 84 21.54 -8.03 5.26
CA LEU A 84 21.28 -6.75 5.93
C LEU A 84 22.06 -5.62 5.24
N THR A 85 23.36 -5.83 5.00
CA THR A 85 24.22 -4.85 4.30
C THR A 85 23.75 -4.63 2.86
N ALA A 86 23.40 -5.69 2.14
CA ALA A 86 22.85 -5.61 0.79
C ALA A 86 21.54 -4.80 0.79
N HIS A 87 20.63 -5.06 1.73
CA HIS A 87 19.35 -4.35 1.82
C HIS A 87 19.52 -2.84 2.07
N ILE A 88 20.47 -2.44 2.91
CA ILE A 88 20.79 -1.02 3.12
C ILE A 88 21.24 -0.36 1.80
N LEU A 89 22.08 -1.03 1.01
CA LEU A 89 22.53 -0.55 -0.29
C LEU A 89 21.40 -0.54 -1.33
N GLU A 90 20.53 -1.57 -1.33
CA GLU A 90 19.32 -1.64 -2.15
C GLU A 90 18.39 -0.44 -1.91
N ILE A 91 18.10 -0.12 -0.64
CA ILE A 91 17.25 1.02 -0.26
C ILE A 91 17.82 2.34 -0.81
N VAL A 92 19.11 2.61 -0.57
CA VAL A 92 19.76 3.86 -1.01
C VAL A 92 19.72 3.98 -2.53
N ASN A 93 20.04 2.90 -3.26
CA ASN A 93 20.03 2.88 -4.71
C ASN A 93 18.61 3.03 -5.28
N ALA A 94 17.65 2.26 -4.78
CA ALA A 94 16.26 2.32 -5.22
C ALA A 94 15.64 3.71 -4.99
N HIS A 95 15.88 4.31 -3.82
CA HIS A 95 15.43 5.67 -3.54
C HIS A 95 16.05 6.71 -4.49
N MET A 96 17.34 6.60 -4.78
CA MET A 96 18.04 7.49 -5.71
C MET A 96 17.47 7.39 -7.14
N ILE A 97 17.24 6.17 -7.64
CA ILE A 97 16.66 5.92 -8.96
C ILE A 97 15.23 6.47 -9.05
N LEU A 98 14.37 6.15 -8.08
CA LEU A 98 12.98 6.61 -8.04
C LEU A 98 12.89 8.15 -7.99
N ARG A 99 13.72 8.79 -7.17
CA ARG A 99 13.77 10.26 -7.07
C ARG A 99 14.26 10.92 -8.36
N LYS A 100 15.25 10.33 -9.05
CA LYS A 100 15.73 10.80 -10.36
C LYS A 100 14.63 10.70 -11.41
N ASN A 101 13.89 9.59 -11.45
CA ASN A 101 12.81 9.37 -12.42
C ASN A 101 11.65 10.36 -12.20
N LEU A 102 11.30 10.66 -10.94
CA LEU A 102 10.28 11.67 -10.62
C LEU A 102 10.69 13.09 -11.07
N MET A 103 11.98 13.42 -11.02
CA MET A 103 12.52 14.70 -11.53
C MET A 103 12.72 14.74 -13.05
N ALA A 104 12.70 13.57 -13.72
CA ALA A 104 12.80 13.46 -15.18
C ALA A 104 11.44 13.47 -15.89
N ALA A 105 10.32 13.51 -15.14
CA ALA A 105 9.00 13.74 -15.73
C ALA A 105 8.98 15.09 -16.48
N PRO A 106 8.57 15.13 -17.76
CA PRO A 106 8.76 16.30 -18.59
C PRO A 106 7.94 17.49 -18.06
N ARG A 107 8.65 18.58 -17.73
CA ARG A 107 8.05 19.88 -17.42
C ARG A 107 7.35 20.44 -18.66
N GLY A 108 6.04 20.17 -18.77
CA GLY A 108 5.11 20.85 -19.66
C GLY A 108 5.33 20.60 -21.15
N LEU A 109 4.27 20.22 -21.86
CA LEU A 109 4.23 20.31 -23.31
C LEU A 109 4.51 21.77 -23.73
N GLN A 110 5.64 22.00 -24.41
CA GLN A 110 5.71 23.15 -25.31
C GLN A 110 4.78 22.86 -26.48
N SER A 111 3.75 23.70 -26.63
CA SER A 111 2.73 23.57 -27.67
C SER A 111 3.32 23.88 -29.04
N PHE A 112 3.68 22.84 -29.79
CA PHE A 112 3.84 22.94 -31.24
C PHE A 112 2.48 22.67 -31.89
N PRO A 113 1.94 23.57 -32.74
CA PRO A 113 0.78 23.26 -33.54
C PRO A 113 1.21 22.32 -34.66
N SER A 114 0.71 21.09 -34.66
CA SER A 114 0.86 20.18 -35.80
C SER A 114 -0.50 19.64 -36.25
N VAL A 115 -0.65 19.58 -37.56
CA VAL A 115 -1.90 19.36 -38.28
C VAL A 115 -2.05 17.88 -38.64
N GLY A 116 -3.27 17.35 -38.51
CA GLY A 116 -3.76 16.28 -39.39
C GLY A 116 -3.60 14.83 -38.93
N THR A 117 -4.73 14.23 -38.53
CA THR A 117 -5.23 12.90 -38.96
C THR A 117 -4.27 11.72 -39.15
N GLY A 118 -4.53 10.63 -38.41
CA GLY A 118 -4.06 9.28 -38.75
C GLY A 118 -4.35 8.25 -37.65
N ASP A 119 -5.49 7.55 -37.74
CA ASP A 119 -5.85 6.45 -36.85
C ASP A 119 -5.19 5.12 -37.30
N VAL A 120 -4.47 4.46 -36.39
CA VAL A 120 -4.26 2.99 -36.37
C VAL A 120 -4.09 2.56 -34.91
N GLY A 121 -4.93 1.63 -34.45
CA GLY A 121 -4.95 1.19 -33.05
C GLY A 121 -3.78 0.29 -32.61
N GLY A 122 -3.56 0.25 -31.30
CA GLY A 122 -2.63 -0.68 -30.64
C GLY A 122 -3.08 -1.00 -29.23
N TYR A 123 -3.53 -2.24 -28.99
CA TYR A 123 -3.86 -2.73 -27.65
C TYR A 123 -2.57 -2.93 -26.85
N GLY A 124 -2.37 -2.11 -25.81
CA GLY A 124 -1.25 -2.23 -24.89
C GLY A 124 -1.56 -1.56 -23.55
N GLY A 125 -1.72 -2.36 -22.50
CA GLY A 125 -2.11 -1.91 -21.16
C GLY A 125 -1.02 -1.10 -20.44
N GLY A 126 -0.79 0.13 -20.87
CA GLY A 126 0.05 1.13 -20.20
C GLY A 126 -0.79 2.05 -19.32
N GLY A 127 -1.36 1.50 -18.22
CA GLY A 127 -2.12 2.30 -17.26
C GLY A 127 -1.23 3.37 -16.63
N SER A 128 -1.50 4.64 -16.93
CA SER A 128 -0.77 5.78 -16.38
C SER A 128 -0.94 5.83 -14.86
N LEU A 129 0.13 5.49 -14.14
CA LEU A 129 0.26 5.67 -12.69
C LEU A 129 0.47 7.16 -12.40
N PRO A 130 -0.49 7.89 -11.79
CA PRO A 130 -0.24 9.22 -11.28
C PRO A 130 0.49 9.14 -9.94
N VAL A 131 0.77 10.32 -9.41
CA VAL A 131 1.40 10.58 -8.11
C VAL A 131 0.90 9.61 -7.01
N ASN A 132 1.87 9.08 -6.24
CA ASN A 132 1.72 8.13 -5.12
C ASN A 132 1.45 6.65 -5.46
N GLY A 133 1.53 6.23 -6.73
CA GLY A 133 1.49 4.80 -7.09
C GLY A 133 0.08 4.18 -7.06
N LEU A 134 -0.94 5.01 -6.97
CA LEU A 134 -2.33 4.66 -7.27
C LEU A 134 -2.57 4.78 -8.78
N THR A 135 -3.68 4.24 -9.28
CA THR A 135 -4.22 4.55 -10.61
C THR A 135 -5.02 5.85 -10.60
N ILE A 136 -5.33 6.43 -11.77
CA ILE A 136 -6.22 7.60 -11.89
C ILE A 136 -7.55 7.39 -11.14
N HIS A 137 -8.18 6.23 -11.33
CA HIS A 137 -9.49 5.93 -10.73
C HIS A 137 -9.42 5.77 -9.21
N GLN A 138 -8.39 5.08 -8.69
CA GLN A 138 -8.16 4.98 -7.25
C GLN A 138 -7.87 6.35 -6.62
N SER A 139 -7.07 7.19 -7.27
CA SER A 139 -6.80 8.56 -6.81
C SER A 139 -8.06 9.42 -6.79
N GLN A 140 -8.94 9.29 -7.79
CA GLN A 140 -10.24 9.97 -7.84
C GLN A 140 -11.15 9.54 -6.67
N VAL A 141 -11.34 8.23 -6.47
CA VAL A 141 -12.15 7.68 -5.37
C VAL A 141 -11.59 8.12 -4.01
N LEU A 142 -10.28 7.97 -3.79
CA LEU A 142 -9.64 8.35 -2.53
C LEU A 142 -9.80 9.84 -2.22
N ASN A 143 -9.68 10.72 -3.22
CA ASN A 143 -9.83 12.15 -3.03
C ASN A 143 -11.26 12.54 -2.63
N LEU A 144 -12.30 11.86 -3.13
CA LEU A 144 -13.67 12.13 -2.71
C LEU A 144 -13.93 11.68 -1.27
N ILE A 145 -13.48 10.46 -0.92
CA ILE A 145 -13.59 9.93 0.44
C ILE A 145 -12.81 10.79 1.46
N LYS A 146 -11.62 11.27 1.09
CA LYS A 146 -10.80 12.18 1.91
C LYS A 146 -11.48 13.52 2.22
N ASN A 147 -12.17 14.08 1.23
CA ASN A 147 -12.82 15.38 1.37
C ASN A 147 -14.28 15.27 1.85
N CYS A 148 -14.73 14.09 2.30
CA CYS A 148 -16.10 13.93 2.82
C CYS A 148 -16.21 14.51 4.25
N PRO A 149 -16.99 15.58 4.47
CA PRO A 149 -17.12 16.22 5.78
C PRO A 149 -18.02 15.44 6.74
N VAL A 150 -18.87 14.56 6.20
CA VAL A 150 -19.87 13.77 6.92
C VAL A 150 -19.15 12.78 7.85
N PRO A 151 -19.51 12.67 9.15
CA PRO A 151 -18.82 11.77 10.07
C PRO A 151 -19.02 10.29 9.72
N GLU A 152 -20.17 9.93 9.14
CA GLU A 152 -20.48 8.61 8.60
C GLU A 152 -19.61 8.24 7.38
N GLY A 153 -18.97 9.21 6.71
CA GLY A 153 -18.16 8.98 5.51
C GLY A 153 -18.94 9.13 4.20
N MET A 154 -18.50 8.46 3.14
CA MET A 154 -19.12 8.53 1.81
C MET A 154 -19.51 7.13 1.31
N SER A 155 -20.73 7.00 0.81
CA SER A 155 -21.29 5.75 0.29
C SER A 155 -20.83 5.43 -1.15
N LEU A 156 -20.90 4.15 -1.55
CA LEU A 156 -20.68 3.72 -2.93
C LEU A 156 -21.64 4.42 -3.93
N GLN A 157 -22.86 4.71 -3.51
CA GLN A 157 -23.90 5.35 -4.32
C GLN A 157 -23.55 6.82 -4.55
N GLU A 158 -23.09 7.55 -3.53
CA GLU A 158 -22.60 8.93 -3.67
C GLU A 158 -21.34 9.01 -4.53
N LEU A 159 -20.39 8.08 -4.33
CA LEU A 159 -19.23 7.92 -5.21
C LEU A 159 -19.66 7.75 -6.68
N LYS A 160 -20.70 6.94 -6.94
CA LYS A 160 -21.22 6.73 -8.30
C LYS A 160 -21.91 7.96 -8.91
N VAL A 161 -22.58 8.76 -8.08
CA VAL A 161 -23.18 10.05 -8.49
C VAL A 161 -22.10 11.06 -8.87
N GLN A 162 -21.06 11.21 -8.04
CA GLN A 162 -19.97 12.15 -8.31
C GLN A 162 -19.08 11.69 -9.48
N LEU A 163 -18.72 10.40 -9.51
CA LEU A 163 -17.92 9.76 -10.56
C LEU A 163 -18.82 9.22 -11.69
N HIS A 164 -19.61 10.10 -12.30
CA HIS A 164 -20.55 9.74 -13.37
C HIS A 164 -19.88 8.97 -14.53
N ASN A 165 -18.66 9.36 -14.93
CA ASN A 165 -17.86 8.72 -15.98
C ASN A 165 -17.17 7.40 -15.58
N MET A 166 -17.31 6.93 -14.34
CA MET A 166 -16.71 5.70 -13.85
C MET A 166 -17.76 4.60 -13.70
N SER A 167 -17.46 3.36 -14.11
CA SER A 167 -18.39 2.24 -13.92
C SER A 167 -18.50 1.85 -12.44
N MET A 168 -19.65 1.33 -12.00
CA MET A 168 -19.82 0.88 -10.61
C MET A 168 -18.84 -0.26 -10.25
N ALA A 169 -18.50 -1.13 -11.21
CA ALA A 169 -17.49 -2.17 -11.02
C ALA A 169 -16.10 -1.58 -10.76
N THR A 170 -15.70 -0.54 -11.52
CA THR A 170 -14.43 0.17 -11.33
C THR A 170 -14.38 0.90 -9.98
N ILE A 171 -15.49 1.50 -9.53
CA ILE A 171 -15.59 2.12 -8.20
C ILE A 171 -15.41 1.06 -7.11
N LYS A 172 -16.14 -0.05 -7.18
CA LYS A 172 -16.01 -1.15 -6.20
C LYS A 172 -14.58 -1.70 -6.14
N GLN A 173 -13.96 -1.97 -7.29
CA GLN A 173 -12.57 -2.44 -7.35
C GLN A 173 -11.57 -1.41 -6.78
N ALA A 174 -11.81 -0.11 -7.00
CA ALA A 174 -10.99 0.94 -6.42
C ALA A 174 -11.15 1.03 -4.89
N VAL A 175 -12.38 0.94 -4.38
CA VAL A 175 -12.69 0.92 -2.94
C VAL A 175 -12.09 -0.32 -2.26
N GLU A 176 -12.27 -1.51 -2.83
CA GLU A 176 -11.66 -2.75 -2.36
C GLU A 176 -10.13 -2.62 -2.30
N PHE A 177 -9.50 -2.09 -3.36
CA PHE A 177 -8.06 -1.86 -3.38
C PHE A 177 -7.59 -0.83 -2.33
N LEU A 178 -8.37 0.21 -2.06
CA LEU A 178 -8.05 1.27 -1.08
C LEU A 178 -8.34 0.86 0.38
N SER A 179 -9.20 -0.14 0.59
CA SER A 179 -9.45 -0.81 1.89
C SER A 179 -8.40 -1.91 2.15
N SER A 180 -7.98 -2.61 1.09
CA SER A 180 -6.59 -3.05 0.93
C SER A 180 -5.64 -1.84 0.96
N GLU A 181 -4.33 -2.01 1.16
CA GLU A 181 -3.34 -0.92 1.29
C GLU A 181 -3.56 0.13 2.42
N GLY A 182 -4.76 0.23 3.02
CA GLY A 182 -5.06 0.97 4.24
C GLY A 182 -5.41 2.44 4.04
N HIS A 183 -5.78 2.85 2.83
CA HIS A 183 -6.11 4.24 2.54
C HIS A 183 -7.51 4.66 3.03
N ILE A 184 -8.45 3.71 3.11
CA ILE A 184 -9.81 3.90 3.63
C ILE A 184 -10.21 2.76 4.56
N TYR A 185 -11.26 2.97 5.36
CA TYR A 185 -11.93 1.96 6.20
C TYR A 185 -13.45 2.15 6.13
N SER A 186 -14.22 1.07 6.35
CA SER A 186 -15.69 1.13 6.47
C SER A 186 -16.12 1.66 7.84
N THR A 187 -17.28 2.31 7.91
CA THR A 187 -17.70 3.10 9.08
C THR A 187 -18.96 2.57 9.77
N VAL A 188 -20.14 3.00 9.31
CA VAL A 188 -21.45 2.70 9.91
C VAL A 188 -22.09 1.44 9.31
N ASP A 189 -21.68 1.09 8.10
CA ASP A 189 -22.06 -0.12 7.36
C ASP A 189 -20.97 -0.47 6.33
N ASP A 190 -21.19 -1.52 5.54
CA ASP A 190 -20.25 -2.02 4.54
C ASP A 190 -20.18 -1.19 3.24
N ASP A 191 -21.07 -0.21 3.04
CA ASP A 191 -21.14 0.63 1.85
C ASP A 191 -20.61 2.06 2.08
N HIS A 192 -20.42 2.50 3.34
CA HIS A 192 -19.84 3.80 3.72
C HIS A 192 -18.36 3.73 4.10
N TYR A 193 -17.56 4.68 3.57
CA TYR A 193 -16.11 4.69 3.72
C TYR A 193 -15.57 6.03 4.22
N LYS A 194 -14.53 6.00 5.05
CA LYS A 194 -13.70 7.17 5.43
C LYS A 194 -12.22 6.96 5.14
N SER A 195 -11.53 8.08 4.92
CA SER A 195 -10.08 8.09 4.75
C SER A 195 -9.38 7.80 6.07
N THR A 196 -8.35 6.96 6.00
CA THR A 196 -7.53 6.61 7.15
C THR A 196 -6.53 7.71 7.53
N ASP A 197 -6.20 8.61 6.60
CA ASP A 197 -5.35 9.79 6.83
C ASP A 197 -6.14 10.97 7.47
N ALA A 198 -7.27 10.71 8.13
CA ALA A 198 -8.13 11.73 8.74
C ALA A 198 -7.74 12.03 10.20
N ASP A 199 -6.57 12.67 10.35
CA ASP A 199 -6.27 13.80 11.24
C ASP A 199 -4.83 14.31 10.95
#